data_AF-U4VC75-F1
#
_entry.id   AF-U4VC75-F1
#
_cell.length_a   1.000
_cell.length_b   1.000
_cell.length_c   1.000
_cell.angle_alpha   90.00
_cell.angle_beta   90.00
_cell.angle_gamma   90.00
#
_symmetry.space_group_name_H-M   'P 1'
#
loop_
_entity.id
_entity.type
_entity.pdbx_description
1 polymer ?
#
loop_
_entity_poly.entity_id
_entity_poly.type
_entity_poly.pdbx_seq_one_letter_code
_entity_poly.pdbx_strand_id
1 'polypeptide(L)' 'MKHHSVARRASRGAFFDGRYPHWTAVIEDRQGQRWAVDSWYEAGGGPPDIMPLQQWKRRGYMGER' A
#
# COMPACT_ATOMS: atom_id res chain seq x y z
N MET A 1 3.16 18.72 -5.40
CA MET A 1 2.59 18.06 -4.21
C MET A 1 2.91 18.93 -3.00
N LYS A 2 1.92 19.50 -2.30
CA LYS A 2 2.19 20.52 -1.24
C LYS A 2 2.48 19.89 0.12
N HIS A 3 1.81 18.79 0.46
CA HIS A 3 1.85 18.19 1.81
C HIS A 3 2.60 16.86 1.88
N HIS A 4 2.94 16.29 0.73
CA HIS A 4 3.53 14.98 0.63
C HIS A 4 4.61 14.97 -0.46
N SER A 5 5.45 13.94 -0.46
CA SER A 5 6.39 13.58 -1.51
C SER A 5 6.18 12.12 -1.92
N VAL A 6 6.62 11.76 -3.13
CA VAL A 6 6.65 10.36 -3.57
C VAL A 6 7.86 9.69 -2.94
N ALA A 7 7.65 8.54 -2.30
CA ALA A 7 8.71 7.73 -1.72
C ALA A 7 8.95 6.47 -2.57
N ARG A 8 9.97 5.70 -2.18
CA ARG A 8 10.23 4.39 -2.82
C ARG A 8 9.01 3.47 -2.63
N ARG A 9 8.57 2.84 -3.72
CA ARG A 9 7.50 1.83 -3.70
C ARG A 9 7.79 0.74 -2.67
N ALA A 10 6.73 0.17 -2.11
CA ALA A 10 6.83 -0.96 -1.19
C ALA A 10 6.26 -2.22 -1.83
N SER A 11 6.75 -3.38 -1.37
CA SER A 11 6.19 -4.68 -1.67
C SER A 11 5.81 -5.43 -0.39
N ARG A 12 4.85 -6.35 -0.52
CA ARG A 12 4.54 -7.36 0.49
C ARG A 12 4.17 -8.68 -0.20
N GLY A 13 4.22 -9.74 0.59
CA GLY A 13 3.73 -11.05 0.20
C GLY A 13 4.68 -11.83 -0.68
N ALA A 14 4.66 -13.14 -0.46
CA ALA A 14 5.28 -14.13 -1.30
C ALA A 14 4.42 -15.40 -1.22
N PHE A 15 4.38 -16.21 -2.28
CA PHE A 15 3.46 -17.37 -2.31
C PHE A 15 3.58 -18.33 -1.10
N PHE A 16 4.73 -18.37 -0.42
CA PHE A 16 4.95 -19.19 0.78
C PHE A 16 4.44 -18.59 2.10
N ASP A 17 4.08 -17.30 2.14
CA ASP A 17 3.57 -16.60 3.34
C ASP A 17 2.05 -16.36 3.32
N GLY A 18 1.34 -17.02 2.40
CA GLY A 18 -0.11 -16.95 2.24
C GLY A 18 -0.60 -15.61 1.66
N ARG A 19 0.29 -14.77 1.13
CA ARG A 19 -0.05 -13.50 0.49
C ARG A 19 0.45 -13.46 -0.95
N TYR A 20 -0.37 -12.94 -1.84
CA TYR A 20 0.05 -12.70 -3.21
C TYR A 20 1.14 -11.62 -3.26
N PRO A 21 2.20 -11.80 -4.06
CA PRO A 21 3.20 -10.75 -4.29
C PRO A 21 2.50 -9.48 -4.79
N HIS A 22 2.64 -8.40 -4.02
CA HIS A 22 1.92 -7.16 -4.28
C HIS A 22 2.82 -5.94 -4.09
N TRP A 23 2.66 -4.95 -4.95
CA TRP A 23 3.39 -3.69 -4.92
C TRP A 23 2.41 -2.53 -4.74
N THR A 24 2.83 -1.53 -3.97
CA THR A 24 2.04 -0.31 -3.75
C THR A 24 2.88 0.94 -3.92
N ALA A 25 2.25 2.02 -4.37
CA ALA A 25 2.82 3.35 -4.33
C ALA A 25 2.92 3.83 -2.87
N VAL A 26 3.95 4.62 -2.58
CA VAL A 26 4.16 5.16 -1.23
C VAL A 26 4.32 6.66 -1.33
N ILE A 27 3.59 7.38 -0.49
CA ILE A 27 3.79 8.81 -0.26
C ILE A 27 4.25 9.03 1.17
N GLU A 28 5.06 10.05 1.38
CA GLU A 28 5.57 10.46 2.68
C GLU A 28 5.07 11.87 2.99
N ASP A 29 4.54 12.09 4.19
CA ASP A 29 4.14 13.43 4.63
C ASP A 29 5.33 14.23 5.18
N ARG A 30 5.10 15.50 5.51
CA ARG A 30 6.14 16.40 6.04
C ARG A 30 6.70 15.98 7.41
N GLN A 31 6.02 15.08 8.11
CA GLN A 31 6.42 14.56 9.43
C GLN A 31 7.17 13.22 9.27
N GLY A 32 7.35 12.73 8.04
CA GLY A 32 8.04 11.49 7.72
C GLY A 32 7.14 10.24 7.79
N GLN A 33 5.84 10.40 8.01
CA GLN A 33 4.91 9.27 8.02
C GLN A 33 4.68 8.80 6.58
N ARG A 34 4.84 7.49 6.36
CA ARG A 34 4.63 6.84 5.08
C ARG A 34 3.24 6.25 4.97
N TRP A 35 2.62 6.45 3.82
CA TRP A 35 1.29 6.00 3.48
C TRP A 35 1.36 5.13 2.23
N ALA A 36 0.76 3.95 2.29
CA ALA A 36 0.52 3.12 1.12
C ALA A 36 -0.69 3.68 0.35
N VAL A 37 -0.63 3.64 -0.97
CA VAL A 37 -1.74 3.97 -1.88
C VAL A 37 -1.99 2.75 -2.75
N ASP A 38 -3.01 1.97 -2.39
CA ASP A 38 -3.26 0.63 -2.92
C ASP A 38 -4.59 0.55 -3.68
N SER A 39 -4.54 0.34 -4.99
CA SER A 39 -5.73 0.25 -5.85
C SER A 39 -6.16 -1.18 -6.16
N TRP A 40 -5.75 -2.17 -5.35
CA TRP A 40 -5.97 -3.58 -5.64
C TRP A 40 -7.41 -4.07 -5.46
N TYR A 41 -8.11 -3.59 -4.43
CA TYR A 41 -9.38 -4.21 -3.98
C TYR A 41 -10.63 -3.65 -4.66
N GLU A 42 -10.63 -2.38 -5.02
CA GLU A 42 -11.77 -1.76 -5.69
C GLU A 42 -11.79 -2.09 -7.19
N ALA A 43 -12.96 -1.98 -7.82
CA ALA A 43 -13.07 -2.11 -9.26
C ALA A 43 -12.20 -1.08 -10.01
N GLY A 44 -11.86 -1.36 -11.26
CA GLY A 44 -11.04 -0.46 -12.08
C GLY A 44 -11.62 0.95 -12.14
N GLY A 45 -10.83 1.95 -11.72
CA GLY A 45 -11.25 3.36 -11.63
C GLY A 45 -11.88 3.75 -10.28
N GLY A 46 -12.06 2.80 -9.35
CA GLY A 46 -12.45 3.04 -7.98
C GLY A 46 -11.34 3.71 -7.15
N PRO A 47 -11.68 4.26 -5.97
CA PRO A 47 -10.71 4.93 -5.10
C PRO A 47 -9.69 3.93 -4.54
N PRO A 48 -8.41 4.31 -4.38
CA PRO A 48 -7.43 3.47 -3.72
C PRO A 48 -7.62 3.49 -2.19
N ASP A 49 -7.18 2.41 -1.55
CA ASP A 49 -6.96 2.38 -0.12
C ASP A 49 -5.73 3.20 0.25
N ILE A 50 -5.91 4.16 1.17
CA ILE A 50 -4.83 4.98 1.71
C ILE A 50 -4.73 4.73 3.22
N MET A 51 -3.58 4.24 3.65
CA MET A 51 -3.35 3.90 5.06
C MET A 51 -1.86 3.96 5.43
N PRO A 52 -1.49 4.01 6.72
CA PRO A 52 -0.09 3.92 7.13
C PRO A 52 0.60 2.69 6.54
N LEU A 53 1.80 2.86 5.99
CA LEU A 53 2.53 1.78 5.31
C LEU A 53 2.73 0.55 6.22
N GLN A 54 2.92 0.77 7.52
CA GLN A 54 3.03 -0.34 8.48
C GLN A 54 1.73 -1.15 8.61
N GLN A 55 0.56 -0.49 8.53
CA GLN A 55 -0.73 -1.17 8.55
C GLN A 55 -0.92 -1.99 7.27
N TRP A 56 -0.58 -1.41 6.12
CA TRP A 56 -0.65 -2.11 4.83
C TRP A 56 0.20 -3.39 4.80
N LYS A 57 1.43 -3.36 5.36
CA LYS A 57 2.31 -4.54 5.42
C LYS A 57 1.72 -5.75 6.18
N ARG A 58 0.70 -5.54 7.02
CA ARG A 58 0.06 -6.58 7.84
C ARG A 58 -1.21 -7.17 7.21
N ARG A 59 -1.68 -6.64 6.09
CA ARG A 59 -2.91 -7.08 5.38
C ARG A 59 -2.58 -7.98 4.19
N GLY A 60 -3.61 -8.44 3.46
CA GLY A 60 -3.45 -9.12 2.17
C GLY A 60 -3.30 -10.64 2.24
N TYR A 61 -3.61 -11.26 3.37
CA TYR A 61 -3.68 -12.73 3.46
C TYR A 61 -4.80 -13.23 2.57
N MET A 62 -4.48 -14.21 1.73
CA MET A 62 -5.42 -14.80 0.77
C MET A 62 -6.08 -13.80 -0.19
N GLY A 63 -5.50 -12.60 -0.36
CA GLY A 63 -6.09 -11.56 -1.20
C GLY A 63 -7.25 -10.79 -0.56
N GLU A 64 -7.42 -10.87 0.76
CA GLU A 64 -8.45 -10.13 1.53
C GLU A 64 -7.91 -8.81 2.10
N ARG A 65 -8.82 -7.86 2.39
CA ARG A 65 -8.54 -6.47 2.76
C ARG A 65 -8.09 -6.28 4.21
#